data_AF-A0A926GIX1-F1
#
_entry.id   AF-A0A926GIX1-F1
#
_cell.length_a   1.000
_cell.length_b   1.000
_cell.length_c   1.000
_cell.angle_alpha   90.00
_cell.angle_beta   90.00
_cell.angle_gamma   90.00
#
_symmetry.space_group_name_H-M   'P 1'
#
loop_
_entity.id
_entity.type
_entity.pdbx_description
1 polymer ?
#
loop_
_entity_poly.entity_id
_entity_poly.type
_entity_poly.pdbx_seq_one_letter_code
_entity_poly.pdbx_strand_id
1 'polypeptide(L)'
;MTRGAEQVVVVGAGPTGLTAACELLRHGVRVRVLDKRDEPSGHSKALLLWPRTVEVLAQLGVEKEARGRAIPIGRFSYYSSGRPVARLDFDAETTPLCLPQRGTEDVLRELLGRLGGRVERGWTLQGLDQRADAVELRLTDPEGADRTLTADWVIGADGAHSTVRDALGVPFEGATYANAFMLADAHGGRHLARDEAHYFQSPGGVLVVVPLPDGRHRWFVNAPHGEETATLPLLQRLVDERGPGGVALEDPEWISTFRVHHRLAARMRQGRCFLTGDAAHIHSPAGGQGLNTGLQDAHNLAWKLAGVIQGRFGTPLLDTYERERHAVARQVVRDTDIQTRAWLVSVPWKIRARDALLRGADRTGMLRKYAPVMAGRRVTYPAVLPPSVLPSRTLSRRRRTRSGIGTVFPDHLLPASLRIPRPQGPDATPQPYHLVTVGREASGALHEKAARTAARWSPVLTHIRLTGEASALPRGDAGFYLVRPDGYIAFHGHSGDLVALDDVLAGLSVRRPPAPAPADAFGKGLGHAHTR
;
A
#
# COMPACT_ATOMS: atom_id res chain seq x y z
N MET A 1 -5.48 -25.24 -31.20
CA MET A 1 -4.75 -23.97 -30.97
C MET A 1 -5.76 -22.84 -31.01
N THR A 2 -6.47 -22.59 -29.91
CA THR A 2 -7.39 -21.45 -29.77
C THR A 2 -6.55 -20.19 -29.59
N ARG A 3 -6.79 -19.13 -30.38
CA ARG A 3 -6.23 -17.78 -30.14
C ARG A 3 -6.56 -17.38 -28.70
N GLY A 4 -5.63 -17.58 -27.78
CA GLY A 4 -5.92 -17.58 -26.34
C GLY A 4 -6.03 -16.16 -25.83
N ALA A 5 -7.17 -15.81 -25.23
CA ALA A 5 -7.35 -14.57 -24.50
C ALA A 5 -6.21 -14.38 -23.49
N GLU A 6 -5.77 -13.12 -23.33
CA GLU A 6 -4.82 -12.75 -22.30
C GLU A 6 -5.50 -12.88 -20.93
N GLN A 7 -4.76 -13.28 -19.91
CA GLN A 7 -5.38 -13.52 -18.61
C GLN A 7 -5.58 -12.21 -17.85
N VAL A 8 -4.56 -11.37 -17.76
CA VAL A 8 -4.65 -10.02 -17.18
C VAL A 8 -3.87 -9.03 -18.03
N VAL A 9 -4.51 -7.90 -18.36
CA VAL A 9 -3.83 -6.75 -18.97
C VAL A 9 -3.75 -5.62 -17.95
N VAL A 10 -2.54 -5.16 -17.67
CA VAL A 10 -2.26 -3.96 -16.85
C VAL A 10 -2.00 -2.80 -17.80
N VAL A 11 -2.80 -1.74 -17.69
CA VAL A 11 -2.68 -0.52 -18.50
C VAL A 11 -2.00 0.54 -17.67
N GLY A 12 -0.79 0.95 -18.06
CA GLY A 12 0.10 1.85 -17.34
C GLY A 12 1.23 1.11 -16.62
N ALA A 13 2.47 1.45 -16.96
CA ALA A 13 3.71 0.95 -16.36
C ALA A 13 4.35 1.96 -15.39
N GLY A 14 3.51 2.76 -14.73
CA GLY A 14 3.91 3.46 -13.52
C GLY A 14 4.18 2.49 -12.38
N PRO A 15 4.63 2.98 -11.22
CA PRO A 15 5.05 2.12 -10.11
C PRO A 15 3.92 1.22 -9.61
N THR A 16 2.68 1.70 -9.58
CA THR A 16 1.51 0.90 -9.22
C THR A 16 1.25 -0.25 -10.20
N GLY A 17 1.34 0.02 -11.52
CA GLY A 17 1.13 -1.01 -12.54
C GLY A 17 2.24 -2.05 -12.53
N LEU A 18 3.49 -1.61 -12.36
CA LEU A 18 4.64 -2.51 -12.19
C LEU A 18 4.48 -3.40 -10.94
N THR A 19 4.05 -2.83 -9.80
CA THR A 19 3.75 -3.62 -8.60
C THR A 19 2.65 -4.65 -8.86
N ALA A 20 1.56 -4.27 -9.52
CA ALA A 20 0.47 -5.20 -9.83
C ALA A 20 0.94 -6.35 -10.73
N ALA A 21 1.72 -6.05 -11.76
CA ALA A 21 2.26 -7.04 -12.67
C ALA A 21 3.23 -8.00 -11.96
N CYS A 22 4.18 -7.48 -11.17
CA CYS A 22 5.11 -8.29 -10.40
C CYS A 22 4.39 -9.22 -9.42
N GLU A 23 3.42 -8.72 -8.66
CA GLU A 23 2.65 -9.55 -7.73
C GLU A 23 1.85 -10.64 -8.46
N LEU A 24 1.16 -10.31 -9.56
CA LEU A 24 0.41 -11.28 -10.34
C LEU A 24 1.31 -12.38 -10.93
N LEU A 25 2.47 -12.00 -11.49
CA LEU A 25 3.45 -12.96 -12.02
C LEU A 25 4.01 -13.87 -10.92
N ARG A 26 4.32 -13.33 -9.73
CA ARG A 26 4.73 -14.13 -8.56
C ARG A 26 3.66 -15.10 -8.11
N HIS A 27 2.39 -14.75 -8.31
CA HIS A 27 1.28 -15.66 -8.07
C HIS A 27 1.02 -16.63 -9.24
N GLY A 28 1.79 -16.62 -10.31
CA GLY A 28 1.65 -17.53 -11.46
C GLY A 28 0.53 -17.15 -12.43
N VAL A 29 0.13 -15.87 -12.47
CA VAL A 29 -0.85 -15.34 -13.43
C VAL A 29 -0.12 -14.75 -14.63
N ARG A 30 -0.61 -15.02 -15.86
CA ARG A 30 -0.06 -14.42 -17.08
C ARG A 30 -0.48 -12.95 -17.16
N VAL A 31 0.48 -12.06 -17.35
CA VAL A 31 0.24 -10.60 -17.39
C VAL A 31 0.90 -9.98 -18.60
N ARG A 32 0.18 -9.07 -19.26
CA ARG A 32 0.74 -8.09 -20.18
C ARG A 32 0.68 -6.69 -19.58
N VAL A 33 1.75 -5.93 -19.71
CA VAL A 33 1.85 -4.56 -19.19
C VAL A 33 2.01 -3.62 -20.37
N LEU A 34 0.98 -2.80 -20.64
CA LEU A 34 0.95 -1.86 -21.75
C LEU A 34 1.20 -0.44 -21.22
N ASP A 35 2.09 0.31 -21.84
CA ASP A 35 2.31 1.72 -21.52
C ASP A 35 2.38 2.57 -22.79
N LYS A 36 1.70 3.71 -22.78
CA LYS A 36 1.64 4.63 -23.92
C LYS A 36 2.94 5.40 -24.16
N ARG A 37 3.85 5.46 -23.18
CA ARG A 37 5.11 6.18 -23.30
C ARG A 37 6.18 5.27 -23.89
N ASP A 38 6.91 5.80 -24.85
CA ASP A 38 8.07 5.14 -25.47
C ASP A 38 9.22 4.94 -24.48
N GLU A 39 9.31 5.79 -23.45
CA GLU A 39 10.31 5.72 -22.40
C GLU A 39 9.71 5.95 -20.99
N PRO A 40 10.37 5.47 -19.92
CA PRO A 40 10.02 5.85 -18.56
C PRO A 40 10.03 7.38 -18.36
N SER A 41 9.20 7.89 -17.46
CA SER A 41 9.21 9.32 -17.13
C SER A 41 10.53 9.73 -16.47
N GLY A 42 11.18 10.77 -17.00
CA GLY A 42 12.32 11.39 -16.32
C GLY A 42 11.95 12.12 -15.02
N HIS A 43 10.68 12.53 -14.88
CA HIS A 43 10.24 13.32 -13.71
C HIS A 43 9.73 12.41 -12.60
N SER A 44 10.39 12.46 -11.44
CA SER A 44 9.97 11.74 -10.25
C SER A 44 9.05 12.63 -9.42
N LYS A 45 7.77 12.28 -9.23
CA LYS A 45 6.84 13.11 -8.42
C LYS A 45 6.88 12.73 -6.94
N ALA A 46 7.02 11.44 -6.65
CA ALA A 46 7.10 10.91 -5.29
C ALA A 46 8.55 10.67 -4.85
N LEU A 47 8.78 10.72 -3.53
CA LEU A 47 10.10 10.54 -2.91
C LEU A 47 10.12 9.55 -1.75
N LEU A 48 9.11 9.61 -0.89
CA LEU A 48 9.13 8.88 0.38
C LEU A 48 8.40 7.56 0.25
N LEU A 49 9.05 6.48 0.68
CA LEU A 49 8.46 5.18 0.93
C LEU A 49 8.30 5.00 2.44
N TRP A 50 7.05 4.91 2.88
CA TRP A 50 6.72 4.66 4.28
C TRP A 50 6.92 3.18 4.63
N PRO A 51 7.19 2.85 5.92
CA PRO A 51 7.45 1.48 6.36
C PRO A 51 6.47 0.44 5.84
N ARG A 52 5.16 0.72 5.78
CA ARG A 52 4.20 -0.24 5.22
C ARG A 52 4.46 -0.58 3.74
N THR A 53 4.92 0.37 2.95
CA THR A 53 5.29 0.15 1.54
C THR A 53 6.64 -0.54 1.41
N VAL A 54 7.58 -0.23 2.31
CA VAL A 54 8.86 -0.97 2.39
C VAL A 54 8.61 -2.44 2.71
N GLU A 55 7.62 -2.75 3.56
CA GLU A 55 7.18 -4.14 3.78
C GLU A 55 6.59 -4.78 2.54
N VAL A 56 5.85 -4.04 1.69
CA VAL A 56 5.37 -4.56 0.39
C VAL A 56 6.56 -4.90 -0.50
N LEU A 57 7.59 -4.05 -0.57
CA LEU A 57 8.82 -4.35 -1.31
C LEU A 57 9.58 -5.55 -0.72
N ALA A 58 9.53 -5.73 0.60
CA ALA A 58 10.07 -6.92 1.27
C ALA A 58 9.28 -8.19 0.91
N GLN A 59 7.95 -8.08 0.85
CA GLN A 59 7.08 -9.17 0.38
C GLN A 59 7.39 -9.53 -1.06
N LEU A 60 7.69 -8.54 -1.92
CA LEU A 60 8.17 -8.68 -3.31
C LEU A 60 9.60 -9.21 -3.46
N GLY A 61 10.40 -9.18 -2.39
CA GLY A 61 11.80 -9.65 -2.40
C GLY A 61 12.81 -8.63 -2.88
N VAL A 62 12.47 -7.35 -2.87
CA VAL A 62 13.31 -6.26 -3.41
C VAL A 62 13.59 -5.15 -2.40
N GLU A 63 13.34 -5.41 -1.11
CA GLU A 63 13.64 -4.44 -0.05
C GLU A 63 15.12 -4.08 -0.01
N LYS A 64 16.03 -5.04 -0.20
CA LYS A 64 17.48 -4.80 -0.12
C LYS A 64 17.93 -3.86 -1.25
N GLU A 65 17.49 -4.10 -2.47
CA GLU A 65 17.77 -3.27 -3.63
C GLU A 65 17.18 -1.86 -3.46
N ALA A 66 15.94 -1.77 -2.96
CA ALA A 66 15.31 -0.48 -2.67
C ALA A 66 16.08 0.31 -1.61
N ARG A 67 16.48 -0.33 -0.50
CA ARG A 67 17.29 0.28 0.57
C ARG A 67 18.66 0.71 0.08
N GLY A 68 19.29 -0.08 -0.78
CA GLY A 68 20.60 0.26 -1.38
C GLY A 68 20.59 1.51 -2.26
N ARG A 69 19.41 1.91 -2.76
CA ARG A 69 19.21 3.12 -3.59
C ARG A 69 18.59 4.29 -2.83
N ALA A 70 18.28 4.11 -1.53
CA ALA A 70 17.54 5.06 -0.74
C ALA A 70 18.37 5.62 0.41
N ILE A 71 17.92 6.75 0.98
CA ILE A 71 18.44 7.27 2.25
C ILE A 71 17.32 7.31 3.29
N PRO A 72 17.56 6.98 4.57
CA PRO A 72 16.55 7.10 5.61
C PRO A 72 16.31 8.57 5.97
N ILE A 73 15.06 8.94 6.25
CA ILE A 73 14.70 10.27 6.77
C ILE A 73 14.26 10.12 8.22
N GLY A 74 15.18 10.35 9.16
CA GLY A 74 14.97 10.15 10.59
C GLY A 74 14.12 11.23 11.27
N ARG A 75 13.95 12.40 10.64
CA ARG A 75 13.17 13.50 11.24
C ARG A 75 12.46 14.37 10.21
N PHE A 76 11.28 14.88 10.56
CA PHE A 76 10.70 16.06 9.94
C PHE A 76 10.84 17.29 10.85
N SER A 77 11.46 18.35 10.33
CA SER A 77 11.72 19.60 11.05
C SER A 77 10.82 20.72 10.52
N TYR A 78 10.02 21.32 11.40
CA TYR A 78 9.06 22.36 11.04
C TYR A 78 9.53 23.73 11.52
N TYR A 79 9.53 24.70 10.60
CA TYR A 79 9.91 26.08 10.82
C TYR A 79 8.74 27.00 10.47
N SER A 80 8.60 28.11 11.18
CA SER A 80 7.64 29.19 10.89
C SER A 80 8.38 30.51 10.88
N SER A 81 8.38 31.19 9.74
CA SER A 81 9.11 32.45 9.50
C SER A 81 10.58 32.35 9.95
N GLY A 82 11.26 31.29 9.50
CA GLY A 82 12.67 31.01 9.82
C GLY A 82 12.95 30.43 11.21
N ARG A 83 11.96 30.33 12.11
CA ARG A 83 12.15 29.84 13.49
C ARG A 83 11.67 28.40 13.65
N PRO A 84 12.41 27.51 14.35
CA PRO A 84 11.94 26.15 14.61
C PRO A 84 10.69 26.16 15.50
N VAL A 85 9.70 25.35 15.15
CA VAL A 85 8.41 25.26 15.85
C VAL A 85 8.15 23.86 16.38
N ALA A 86 8.49 22.82 15.62
CA ALA A 86 8.28 21.44 16.04
C ALA A 86 9.24 20.48 15.33
N ARG A 87 9.48 19.35 15.96
CA ARG A 87 10.22 18.23 15.36
C ARG A 87 9.40 16.95 15.49
N LEU A 88 9.42 16.15 14.43
CA LEU A 88 8.86 14.81 14.44
C LEU A 88 10.00 13.82 14.17
N ASP A 89 10.55 13.27 15.25
CA ASP A 89 11.53 12.18 15.17
C ASP A 89 10.84 10.86 14.83
N PHE A 90 11.47 10.07 13.99
CA PHE A 90 11.05 8.72 13.65
C PHE A 90 11.97 7.70 14.31
N ASP A 91 11.37 6.60 14.74
CA ASP A 91 12.09 5.41 15.22
C ASP A 91 12.27 4.40 14.08
N ALA A 92 12.91 3.26 14.37
CA ALA A 92 13.15 2.20 13.40
C ALA A 92 11.86 1.68 12.71
N GLU A 93 10.69 1.80 13.35
CA GLU A 93 9.40 1.30 12.86
C GLU A 93 8.60 2.31 12.05
N THR A 94 8.98 3.58 12.13
CA THR A 94 8.27 4.70 11.53
C THR A 94 9.11 5.50 10.54
N THR A 95 10.42 5.27 10.48
CA THR A 95 11.36 5.97 9.58
C THR A 95 11.06 5.64 8.12
N PRO A 96 10.69 6.63 7.29
CA PRO A 96 10.56 6.45 5.85
C PRO A 96 11.92 6.40 5.15
N LEU A 97 11.93 5.80 3.97
CA LEU A 97 13.05 5.84 3.03
C LEU A 97 12.78 6.88 1.95
N CYS A 98 13.73 7.77 1.69
CA CYS A 98 13.71 8.59 0.49
C CYS A 98 14.31 7.79 -0.67
N LEU A 99 13.42 7.24 -1.49
CA LEU A 99 13.71 6.61 -2.78
C LEU A 99 12.85 7.30 -3.83
N PRO A 100 13.43 8.17 -4.67
CA PRO A 100 12.68 8.80 -5.76
C PRO A 100 11.89 7.76 -6.57
N GLN A 101 10.71 8.15 -7.05
CA GLN A 101 9.82 7.32 -7.85
C GLN A 101 10.55 6.58 -8.97
N ARG A 102 11.48 7.24 -9.67
CA ARG A 102 12.32 6.59 -10.71
C ARG A 102 13.09 5.39 -10.15
N GLY A 103 13.74 5.54 -9.00
CA GLY A 103 14.45 4.45 -8.33
C GLY A 103 13.51 3.31 -7.92
N THR A 104 12.28 3.63 -7.50
CA THR A 104 11.25 2.62 -7.21
C THR A 104 10.82 1.88 -8.48
N GLU A 105 10.58 2.60 -9.58
CA GLU A 105 10.22 2.03 -10.88
C GLU A 105 11.35 1.15 -11.44
N ASP A 106 12.61 1.55 -11.29
CA ASP A 106 13.77 0.77 -11.73
C ASP A 106 13.84 -0.56 -10.97
N VAL A 107 13.72 -0.53 -9.63
CA VAL A 107 13.70 -1.75 -8.80
C VAL A 107 12.55 -2.69 -9.22
N LEU A 108 11.35 -2.15 -9.44
CA LEU A 108 10.20 -2.95 -9.85
C LEU A 108 10.33 -3.48 -11.29
N ARG A 109 10.96 -2.74 -12.20
CA ARG A 109 11.18 -3.16 -13.59
C ARG A 109 12.24 -4.26 -13.68
N GLU A 110 13.30 -4.15 -12.88
CA GLU A 110 14.28 -5.23 -12.73
C GLU A 110 13.62 -6.50 -12.18
N LEU A 111 12.75 -6.37 -11.17
CA LEU A 111 11.96 -7.50 -10.67
C LEU A 111 11.04 -8.08 -11.75
N LEU A 112 10.33 -7.22 -12.50
CA LEU A 112 9.46 -7.64 -13.59
C LEU A 112 10.23 -8.51 -14.60
N GLY A 113 11.43 -8.08 -14.99
CA GLY A 113 12.31 -8.85 -15.87
C GLY A 113 12.73 -10.20 -15.28
N ARG A 114 13.08 -10.25 -13.99
CA ARG A 114 13.40 -11.51 -13.28
C ARG A 114 12.22 -12.49 -13.21
N LEU A 115 11.00 -11.97 -13.24
CA LEU A 115 9.76 -12.76 -13.26
C LEU A 115 9.31 -13.13 -14.70
N GLY A 116 10.12 -12.82 -15.71
CA GLY A 116 9.81 -13.10 -17.13
C GLY A 116 8.82 -12.12 -17.77
N GLY A 117 8.44 -11.07 -17.07
CA GLY A 117 7.59 -10.00 -17.59
C GLY A 117 8.39 -8.92 -18.31
N ARG A 118 7.70 -8.11 -19.12
CA ARG A 118 8.24 -6.90 -19.74
C ARG A 118 7.16 -5.84 -19.88
N VAL A 119 7.58 -4.59 -20.01
CA VAL A 119 6.69 -3.49 -20.39
C VAL A 119 6.66 -3.39 -21.92
N GLU A 120 5.46 -3.37 -22.48
CA GLU A 120 5.22 -3.10 -23.90
C GLU A 120 4.92 -1.60 -24.05
N ARG A 121 5.90 -0.87 -24.58
CA ARG A 121 5.87 0.59 -24.72
C ARG A 121 5.28 1.01 -26.06
N GLY A 122 4.80 2.25 -26.12
CA GLY A 122 4.13 2.83 -27.30
C GLY A 122 2.69 2.35 -27.49
N TRP A 123 2.19 1.44 -26.65
CA TRP A 123 0.83 0.90 -26.75
C TRP A 123 -0.16 1.83 -26.04
N THR A 124 -1.09 2.41 -26.80
CA THR A 124 -2.08 3.35 -26.27
C THR A 124 -3.46 2.72 -26.24
N LEU A 125 -4.09 2.67 -25.05
CA LEU A 125 -5.50 2.31 -24.94
C LEU A 125 -6.38 3.46 -25.44
N GLN A 126 -7.28 3.16 -26.37
CA GLN A 126 -8.28 4.09 -26.89
C GLN A 126 -9.65 3.88 -26.22
N GLY A 127 -9.94 2.66 -25.81
CA GLY A 127 -11.17 2.32 -25.10
C GLY A 127 -11.25 0.83 -24.81
N LEU A 128 -12.27 0.44 -24.06
CA LEU A 128 -12.57 -0.95 -23.76
C LEU A 128 -14.07 -1.18 -23.72
N ASP A 129 -14.48 -2.42 -23.99
CA ASP A 129 -15.83 -2.91 -23.76
C ASP A 129 -15.74 -4.24 -23.02
N GLN A 130 -16.56 -4.43 -21.99
CA GLN A 130 -16.56 -5.68 -21.21
C GLN A 130 -17.83 -6.49 -21.44
N ARG A 131 -17.66 -7.81 -21.53
CA ARG A 131 -18.70 -8.83 -21.54
C ARG A 131 -18.66 -9.61 -20.21
N ALA A 132 -19.55 -10.58 -20.07
CA ALA A 132 -19.64 -11.39 -18.84
C ALA A 132 -18.37 -12.24 -18.58
N ASP A 133 -17.65 -12.63 -19.63
CA ASP A 133 -16.52 -13.54 -19.61
C ASP A 133 -15.18 -12.91 -19.99
N ALA A 134 -15.18 -11.79 -20.73
CA ALA A 134 -13.96 -11.13 -21.22
C ALA A 134 -14.09 -9.60 -21.31
N VAL A 135 -12.95 -8.94 -21.52
CA VAL A 135 -12.80 -7.51 -21.82
C VAL A 135 -12.09 -7.37 -23.16
N GLU A 136 -12.69 -6.61 -24.07
CA GLU A 136 -12.13 -6.26 -25.37
C GLU A 136 -11.50 -4.88 -25.27
N LEU A 137 -10.20 -4.77 -25.53
CA LEU A 137 -9.44 -3.51 -25.53
C LEU A 137 -9.18 -3.07 -26.97
N ARG A 138 -9.48 -1.80 -27.26
CA ARG A 138 -9.07 -1.13 -28.50
C ARG A 138 -7.78 -0.36 -28.23
N LEU A 139 -6.72 -0.72 -28.93
CA LEU A 139 -5.38 -0.22 -28.75
C LEU A 139 -4.86 0.39 -30.05
N THR A 140 -3.96 1.36 -29.93
CA THR A 140 -3.05 1.76 -31.01
C THR A 140 -1.68 1.20 -30.68
N ASP A 141 -1.08 0.48 -31.61
CA ASP A 141 0.29 -0.07 -31.45
C ASP A 141 1.37 1.01 -31.68
N PRO A 142 2.65 0.72 -31.39
CA PRO A 142 3.74 1.68 -31.56
C PRO A 142 3.92 2.16 -33.00
N GLU A 143 3.47 1.38 -33.99
CA GLU A 143 3.47 1.74 -35.41
C GLU A 143 2.26 2.61 -35.81
N GLY A 144 1.35 2.90 -34.89
CA GLY A 144 0.17 3.74 -35.11
C GLY A 144 -1.04 2.98 -35.68
N ALA A 145 -0.99 1.66 -35.76
CA ALA A 145 -2.09 0.84 -36.26
C ALA A 145 -3.08 0.46 -35.16
N ASP A 146 -4.36 0.45 -35.51
CA ASP A 146 -5.41 -0.02 -34.62
C ASP A 146 -5.33 -1.54 -34.41
N ARG A 147 -5.44 -1.96 -33.16
CA ARG A 147 -5.41 -3.34 -32.71
C ARG A 147 -6.54 -3.61 -31.72
N THR A 148 -7.03 -4.84 -31.73
CA THR A 148 -7.97 -5.34 -30.73
C THR A 148 -7.31 -6.46 -29.93
N LEU A 149 -7.43 -6.39 -28.61
CA LEU A 149 -6.94 -7.39 -27.68
C LEU A 149 -8.10 -7.88 -26.82
N THR A 150 -8.14 -9.17 -26.48
CA THR A 150 -9.14 -9.72 -25.54
C THR A 150 -8.42 -10.22 -24.31
N ALA A 151 -8.91 -9.83 -23.12
CA ALA A 151 -8.39 -10.23 -21.83
C ALA A 151 -9.49 -10.69 -20.86
N ASP A 152 -9.20 -11.60 -19.94
CA ASP A 152 -10.17 -12.02 -18.92
C ASP A 152 -10.41 -10.92 -17.87
N TRP A 153 -9.37 -10.10 -17.61
CA TRP A 153 -9.36 -9.03 -16.61
C TRP A 153 -8.47 -7.86 -17.04
N VAL A 154 -8.83 -6.65 -16.60
CA VAL A 154 -8.05 -5.42 -16.85
C VAL A 154 -7.78 -4.67 -15.54
N ILE A 155 -6.56 -4.19 -15.35
CA ILE A 155 -6.17 -3.29 -14.27
C ILE A 155 -5.72 -1.96 -14.87
N GLY A 156 -6.50 -0.90 -14.65
CA GLY A 156 -6.15 0.48 -14.96
C GLY A 156 -5.23 1.07 -13.90
N ALA A 157 -3.96 1.22 -14.27
CA ALA A 157 -2.89 1.86 -13.51
C ALA A 157 -2.28 3.04 -14.31
N ASP A 158 -3.08 3.63 -15.19
CA ASP A 158 -2.75 4.60 -16.24
C ASP A 158 -2.82 6.07 -15.78
N GLY A 159 -2.83 6.27 -14.46
CA GLY A 159 -2.64 7.57 -13.80
C GLY A 159 -3.89 8.44 -13.75
N ALA A 160 -3.71 9.72 -13.38
CA ALA A 160 -4.81 10.65 -13.11
C ALA A 160 -5.79 10.82 -14.29
N HIS A 161 -5.29 10.72 -15.53
CA HIS A 161 -6.07 10.79 -16.77
C HIS A 161 -6.36 9.39 -17.34
N SER A 162 -6.75 8.46 -16.46
CA SER A 162 -7.00 7.06 -16.79
C SER A 162 -8.04 6.90 -17.91
N THR A 163 -7.60 6.36 -19.05
CA THR A 163 -8.50 5.93 -20.13
C THR A 163 -9.37 4.78 -19.67
N VAL A 164 -8.86 3.87 -18.83
CA VAL A 164 -9.65 2.75 -18.29
C VAL A 164 -10.83 3.28 -17.46
N ARG A 165 -10.61 4.25 -16.57
CA ARG A 165 -11.67 4.85 -15.76
C ARG A 165 -12.71 5.53 -16.64
N ASP A 166 -12.25 6.32 -17.61
CA ASP A 166 -13.13 7.10 -18.48
C ASP A 166 -13.96 6.18 -19.39
N ALA A 167 -13.37 5.10 -19.93
CA ALA A 167 -14.08 4.09 -20.72
C ALA A 167 -15.11 3.29 -19.92
N LEU A 168 -14.90 3.11 -18.61
CA LEU A 168 -15.90 2.50 -17.71
C LEU A 168 -17.02 3.46 -17.32
N GLY A 169 -16.90 4.75 -17.65
CA GLY A 169 -17.86 5.79 -17.23
C GLY A 169 -17.85 6.02 -15.71
N VAL A 170 -16.75 5.73 -15.02
CA VAL A 170 -16.66 5.87 -13.56
C VAL A 170 -16.39 7.34 -13.20
N PRO A 171 -17.28 8.01 -12.43
CA PRO A 171 -17.05 9.39 -12.01
C PRO A 171 -15.78 9.55 -11.17
N PHE A 172 -15.06 10.65 -11.39
CA PHE A 172 -13.86 11.02 -10.63
C PHE A 172 -14.12 12.26 -9.77
N GLU A 173 -14.70 12.00 -8.60
CA GLU A 173 -15.29 12.99 -7.69
C GLU A 173 -14.22 13.70 -6.85
N GLY A 174 -14.34 15.01 -6.69
CA GLY A 174 -13.49 15.81 -5.81
C GLY A 174 -13.26 17.22 -6.36
N ALA A 175 -12.31 17.95 -5.77
CA ALA A 175 -12.01 19.32 -6.16
C ALA A 175 -10.53 19.57 -6.44
N THR A 176 -10.27 20.68 -7.12
CA THR A 176 -8.94 21.16 -7.45
C THR A 176 -8.55 22.24 -6.43
N TYR A 177 -7.34 22.17 -5.87
CA TYR A 177 -6.86 23.25 -5.04
C TYR A 177 -6.56 24.48 -5.91
N ALA A 178 -6.80 25.68 -5.38
CA ALA A 178 -6.52 26.92 -6.09
C ALA A 178 -5.01 27.16 -6.31
N ASN A 179 -4.15 26.55 -5.49
CA ASN A 179 -2.71 26.80 -5.50
C ASN A 179 -1.97 25.82 -6.44
N ALA A 180 -1.14 26.37 -7.31
CA ALA A 180 -0.12 25.62 -8.03
C ALA A 180 1.11 25.40 -7.13
N PHE A 181 1.90 24.38 -7.44
CA PHE A 181 3.14 24.06 -6.74
C PHE A 181 4.26 23.87 -7.75
N MET A 182 5.45 24.33 -7.38
CA MET A 182 6.68 24.13 -8.14
C MET A 182 7.55 23.10 -7.44
N LEU A 183 8.29 22.35 -8.25
CA LEU A 183 9.20 21.32 -7.80
C LEU A 183 10.47 21.37 -8.63
N ALA A 184 11.62 21.29 -7.99
CA ALA A 184 12.91 21.10 -8.64
C ALA A 184 13.79 20.15 -7.83
N ASP A 185 14.60 19.38 -8.54
CA ASP A 185 15.72 18.65 -7.96
C ASP A 185 17.00 19.39 -8.31
N ALA A 186 17.65 19.99 -7.32
CA ALA A 186 18.81 20.86 -7.52
C ALA A 186 19.79 20.74 -6.36
N HIS A 187 21.07 21.04 -6.62
CA HIS A 187 22.05 21.22 -5.56
C HIS A 187 21.80 22.54 -4.82
N GLY A 188 22.19 22.57 -3.55
CA GLY A 188 22.00 23.72 -2.66
C GLY A 188 21.82 23.28 -1.21
N GLY A 189 21.88 24.23 -0.28
CA GLY A 189 21.56 23.98 1.13
C GLY A 189 22.49 22.98 1.82
N ARG A 190 23.81 23.01 1.54
CA ARG A 190 24.79 22.08 2.12
C ARG A 190 24.82 22.05 3.66
N HIS A 191 24.33 23.10 4.30
CA HIS A 191 24.21 23.21 5.76
C HIS A 191 22.96 22.49 6.32
N LEU A 192 22.03 22.05 5.47
CA LEU A 192 20.85 21.29 5.86
C LEU A 192 21.22 19.83 6.11
N ALA A 193 20.70 19.29 7.22
CA ALA A 193 20.88 17.90 7.56
C ALA A 193 20.24 16.98 6.49
N ARG A 194 20.98 15.95 6.05
CA ARG A 194 20.58 15.02 4.99
C ARG A 194 19.77 13.82 5.46
N ASP A 195 19.55 13.68 6.76
CA ASP A 195 18.66 12.71 7.38
C ASP A 195 17.31 13.34 7.82
N GLU A 196 17.05 14.59 7.39
CA GLU A 196 15.83 15.31 7.75
C GLU A 196 15.08 15.84 6.51
N ALA A 197 13.76 15.89 6.58
CA ALA A 197 12.96 16.73 5.69
C ALA A 197 12.59 18.04 6.40
N HIS A 198 12.83 19.17 5.75
CA HIS A 198 12.63 20.50 6.31
C HIS A 198 11.36 21.13 5.74
N TYR A 199 10.48 21.61 6.62
CA TYR A 199 9.24 22.29 6.27
C TYR A 199 9.31 23.74 6.74
N PHE A 200 9.63 24.66 5.83
CA PHE A 200 9.66 26.09 6.09
C PHE A 200 8.31 26.72 5.75
N GLN A 201 7.59 27.16 6.77
CA GLN A 201 6.28 27.78 6.64
C GLN A 201 6.42 29.30 6.82
N SER A 202 5.69 30.06 6.02
CA SER A 202 5.69 31.52 6.03
C SER A 202 4.28 32.04 5.69
N PRO A 203 3.98 33.34 5.90
CA PRO A 203 2.75 33.93 5.40
C PRO A 203 2.58 33.81 3.88
N GLY A 204 3.68 33.77 3.12
CA GLY A 204 3.70 33.55 1.66
C GLY A 204 3.47 32.09 1.24
N GLY A 205 3.49 31.15 2.19
CA GLY A 205 3.26 29.73 1.96
C GLY A 205 4.37 28.84 2.51
N VAL A 206 4.53 27.65 1.93
CA VAL A 206 5.44 26.59 2.36
C VAL A 206 6.56 26.35 1.33
N LEU A 207 7.75 26.09 1.85
CA LEU A 207 8.87 25.46 1.17
C LEU A 207 9.19 24.16 1.91
N VAL A 208 9.26 23.05 1.17
CA VAL A 208 9.67 21.74 1.68
C VAL A 208 10.96 21.34 0.99
N VAL A 209 11.96 20.97 1.79
CA VAL A 209 13.28 20.52 1.31
C VAL A 209 13.50 19.10 1.76
N VAL A 210 13.71 18.18 0.80
CA VAL A 210 13.95 16.76 1.08
C VAL A 210 15.27 16.35 0.43
N PRO A 211 16.22 15.77 1.16
CA PRO A 211 17.48 15.30 0.59
C PRO A 211 17.24 14.09 -0.33
N LEU A 212 18.02 14.02 -1.41
CA LEU A 212 17.99 12.92 -2.37
C LEU A 212 19.26 12.06 -2.26
N PRO A 213 19.22 10.77 -2.65
CA PRO A 213 20.38 9.88 -2.55
C PRO A 213 21.61 10.36 -3.33
N ASP A 214 21.41 11.02 -4.48
CA ASP A 214 22.45 11.50 -5.39
C ASP A 214 23.18 12.79 -4.93
N GLY A 215 22.80 13.35 -3.78
CA GLY A 215 23.39 14.59 -3.26
C GLY A 215 22.62 15.86 -3.60
N ARG A 216 21.57 15.78 -4.40
CA ARG A 216 20.64 16.90 -4.63
C ARG A 216 19.62 17.00 -3.49
N HIS A 217 18.87 18.10 -3.48
CA HIS A 217 17.66 18.24 -2.68
C HIS A 217 16.47 18.44 -3.60
N ARG A 218 15.33 17.91 -3.20
CA ARG A 218 14.04 18.30 -3.74
C ARG A 218 13.56 19.56 -3.06
N TRP A 219 13.34 20.59 -3.85
CA TRP A 219 12.75 21.86 -3.47
C TRP A 219 11.30 21.88 -3.93
N PHE A 220 10.36 21.78 -2.99
CA PHE A 220 8.93 21.79 -3.24
C PHE A 220 8.30 23.03 -2.62
N VAL A 221 7.65 23.87 -3.43
CA VAL A 221 7.14 25.17 -2.99
C VAL A 221 5.76 25.43 -3.56
N ASN A 222 4.85 26.04 -2.81
CA ASN A 222 3.63 26.55 -3.44
C ASN A 222 3.96 27.80 -4.26
N ALA A 223 3.51 27.81 -5.51
CA ALA A 223 3.67 28.94 -6.42
C ALA A 223 2.84 30.15 -5.91
N PRO A 224 3.32 31.39 -6.10
CA PRO A 224 2.49 32.58 -5.99
C PRO A 224 1.32 32.54 -6.99
N HIS A 225 0.23 33.23 -6.66
CA HIS A 225 -0.91 33.32 -7.58
C HIS A 225 -0.50 34.06 -8.86
N GLY A 226 -0.84 33.50 -10.03
CA GLY A 226 -0.51 34.07 -11.34
C GLY A 226 0.89 33.76 -11.87
N GLU A 227 1.76 33.14 -11.07
CA GLU A 227 3.12 32.74 -11.49
C GLU A 227 3.19 31.22 -11.66
N GLU A 228 2.67 30.69 -12.77
CA GLU A 228 2.60 29.24 -13.00
C GLU A 228 3.81 28.69 -13.80
N THR A 229 4.65 29.55 -14.36
CA THR A 229 5.86 29.14 -15.11
C THR A 229 7.02 28.93 -14.14
N ALA A 230 7.44 27.68 -13.96
CA ALA A 230 8.54 27.33 -13.09
C ALA A 230 9.88 27.75 -13.74
N THR A 231 10.65 28.60 -13.07
CA THR A 231 12.01 28.96 -13.50
C THR A 231 12.95 28.92 -12.31
N LEU A 232 14.25 28.69 -12.57
CA LEU A 232 15.26 28.69 -11.51
C LEU A 232 15.32 30.03 -10.74
N PRO A 233 15.28 31.21 -11.40
CA PRO A 233 15.28 32.49 -10.68
C PRO A 233 14.05 32.68 -9.78
N LEU A 234 12.87 32.25 -10.23
CA LEU A 234 11.67 32.30 -9.41
C LEU A 234 11.79 31.37 -8.20
N LEU A 235 12.27 30.14 -8.41
CA LEU A 235 12.48 29.20 -7.32
C LEU A 235 13.50 29.73 -6.31
N GLN A 236 14.61 30.31 -6.78
CA GLN A 236 15.62 30.94 -5.93
C GLN A 236 15.00 32.05 -5.06
N ARG A 237 14.23 32.97 -5.66
CA ARG A 237 13.51 34.03 -4.93
C ARG A 237 12.63 33.46 -3.81
N LEU A 238 11.89 32.39 -4.09
CA LEU A 238 11.01 31.75 -3.11
C LEU A 238 11.78 31.03 -2.00
N VAL A 239 12.95 30.46 -2.32
CA VAL A 239 13.87 29.85 -1.34
C VAL A 239 14.48 30.92 -0.44
N ASP A 240 14.85 32.07 -0.98
CA ASP A 240 15.39 33.20 -0.20
C ASP A 240 14.32 33.81 0.72
N GLU A 241 13.08 33.93 0.22
CA GLU A 241 11.96 34.48 1.00
C GLU A 241 11.54 33.57 2.16
N ARG A 242 11.50 32.25 1.93
CA ARG A 242 10.84 31.30 2.85
C ARG A 242 11.80 30.37 3.57
N GLY A 243 12.95 30.11 2.98
CA GLY A 243 13.90 29.08 3.41
C GLY A 243 14.83 29.51 4.54
N PRO A 244 15.93 28.76 4.75
CA PRO A 244 16.85 28.98 5.87
C PRO A 244 17.81 30.17 5.67
N GLY A 245 17.81 30.80 4.48
CA GLY A 245 18.82 31.77 4.06
C GLY A 245 20.16 31.13 3.67
N GLY A 246 20.97 31.84 2.89
CA GLY A 246 22.29 31.36 2.48
C GLY A 246 22.28 30.11 1.58
N VAL A 247 21.25 29.98 0.74
CA VAL A 247 21.11 28.88 -0.23
C VAL A 247 21.23 29.44 -1.63
N ALA A 248 22.22 28.96 -2.39
CA ALA A 248 22.24 29.10 -3.84
C ALA A 248 21.78 27.79 -4.46
N LEU A 249 20.78 27.85 -5.33
CA LEU A 249 20.32 26.71 -6.12
C LEU A 249 21.19 26.57 -7.37
N GLU A 250 21.77 25.39 -7.56
CA GLU A 250 22.71 25.10 -8.62
C GLU A 250 22.30 23.83 -9.37
N ASP A 251 22.59 23.80 -10.68
CA ASP A 251 22.46 22.62 -11.55
C ASP A 251 21.11 21.86 -11.38
N PRO A 252 19.97 22.51 -11.69
CA PRO A 252 18.68 21.84 -11.58
C PRO A 252 18.57 20.74 -12.64
N GLU A 253 18.30 19.51 -12.20
CA GLU A 253 18.02 18.39 -13.10
C GLU A 253 16.77 18.64 -13.93
N TRP A 254 15.74 19.20 -13.28
CA TRP A 254 14.47 19.57 -13.86
C TRP A 254 13.73 20.54 -12.93
N ILE A 255 12.80 21.30 -13.52
CA ILE A 255 11.89 22.18 -12.79
C ILE A 255 10.50 22.02 -13.42
N SER A 256 9.46 21.89 -12.60
CA SER A 256 8.08 21.77 -13.09
C SER A 256 7.08 22.42 -12.16
N THR A 257 5.95 22.84 -12.73
CA THR A 257 4.78 23.32 -12.01
C THR A 257 3.64 22.31 -12.19
N PHE A 258 2.89 22.05 -11.12
CA PHE A 258 1.69 21.24 -11.18
C PHE A 258 0.61 21.78 -10.25
N ARG A 259 -0.64 21.49 -10.58
CA ARG A 259 -1.78 21.76 -9.71
C ARG A 259 -2.10 20.54 -8.89
N VAL A 260 -2.42 20.76 -7.62
CA VAL A 260 -2.84 19.68 -6.73
C VAL A 260 -4.34 19.49 -6.87
N HIS A 261 -4.74 18.24 -7.08
CA HIS A 261 -6.13 17.82 -7.12
C HIS A 261 -6.36 16.82 -5.98
N HIS A 262 -7.55 16.84 -5.40
CA HIS A 262 -8.03 15.73 -4.60
C HIS A 262 -9.24 15.14 -5.31
N ARG A 263 -9.12 13.91 -5.79
CA ARG A 263 -10.22 13.19 -6.43
C ARG A 263 -10.18 11.71 -6.10
N LEU A 264 -11.34 11.09 -5.99
CA LEU A 264 -11.50 9.65 -5.85
C LEU A 264 -12.47 9.14 -6.90
N ALA A 265 -12.18 7.97 -7.45
CA ALA A 265 -13.10 7.25 -8.30
C ALA A 265 -14.29 6.78 -7.46
N ALA A 266 -15.51 6.94 -7.97
CA ALA A 266 -16.73 6.50 -7.29
C ALA A 266 -16.78 4.96 -7.12
N ARG A 267 -16.06 4.25 -7.99
CA ARG A 267 -15.84 2.80 -7.98
C ARG A 267 -14.36 2.51 -8.27
N MET A 268 -13.81 1.50 -7.61
CA MET A 268 -12.48 0.95 -7.92
C MET A 268 -12.57 -0.38 -8.66
N ARG A 269 -13.76 -0.98 -8.75
CA ARG A 269 -14.04 -2.17 -9.53
C ARG A 269 -15.35 -2.01 -10.31
N GLN A 270 -15.35 -2.44 -11.57
CA GLN A 270 -16.57 -2.62 -12.35
C GLN A 270 -16.44 -3.89 -13.19
N GLY A 271 -17.16 -4.94 -12.78
CA GLY A 271 -17.10 -6.26 -13.40
C GLY A 271 -15.68 -6.83 -13.38
N ARG A 272 -15.07 -6.89 -14.58
CA ARG A 272 -13.73 -7.44 -14.83
C ARG A 272 -12.61 -6.40 -14.85
N CYS A 273 -12.94 -5.13 -14.63
CA CYS A 273 -11.98 -4.03 -14.66
C CYS A 273 -11.78 -3.43 -13.27
N PHE A 274 -10.53 -3.07 -12.97
CA PHE A 274 -10.11 -2.45 -11.71
C PHE A 274 -9.37 -1.15 -11.95
N LEU A 275 -9.47 -0.20 -11.01
CA LEU A 275 -8.70 1.04 -11.00
C LEU A 275 -7.80 1.06 -9.77
N THR A 276 -6.52 1.41 -9.95
CA THR A 276 -5.52 1.40 -8.87
C THR A 276 -4.60 2.62 -8.93
N GLY A 277 -4.07 3.06 -7.78
CA GLY A 277 -3.21 4.24 -7.69
C GLY A 277 -3.88 5.50 -8.22
N ASP A 278 -3.13 6.34 -8.95
CA ASP A 278 -3.62 7.62 -9.47
C ASP A 278 -4.85 7.51 -10.40
N ALA A 279 -5.11 6.33 -10.99
CA ALA A 279 -6.33 6.09 -11.76
C ALA A 279 -7.58 6.07 -10.86
N ALA A 280 -7.42 5.63 -9.61
CA ALA A 280 -8.48 5.53 -8.61
C ALA A 280 -8.51 6.71 -7.62
N HIS A 281 -7.37 7.31 -7.28
CA HIS A 281 -7.34 8.42 -6.34
C HIS A 281 -6.12 9.31 -6.55
N ILE A 282 -6.32 10.62 -6.45
CA ILE A 282 -5.26 11.62 -6.41
C ILE A 282 -5.51 12.52 -5.22
N HIS A 283 -4.45 12.99 -4.58
CA HIS A 283 -4.54 13.84 -3.41
C HIS A 283 -3.30 14.72 -3.26
N SER A 284 -3.28 15.56 -2.23
CA SER A 284 -2.13 16.40 -1.95
C SER A 284 -0.86 15.58 -1.74
N PRO A 285 0.30 16.02 -2.28
CA PRO A 285 1.58 15.37 -2.04
C PRO A 285 2.05 15.49 -0.58
N ALA A 286 1.33 16.26 0.26
CA ALA A 286 1.62 16.40 1.67
C ALA A 286 1.81 15.03 2.35
N GLY A 287 2.92 14.88 3.07
CA GLY A 287 3.27 13.62 3.75
C GLY A 287 3.66 12.46 2.83
N GLY A 288 3.80 12.66 1.52
CA GLY A 288 4.34 11.68 0.57
C GLY A 288 3.50 10.40 0.41
N GLN A 289 2.18 10.47 0.54
CA GLN A 289 1.34 9.27 0.66
C GLN A 289 0.95 8.61 -0.68
N GLY A 290 0.90 9.34 -1.80
CA GLY A 290 0.22 8.87 -3.03
C GLY A 290 0.81 7.58 -3.62
N LEU A 291 2.13 7.58 -3.85
CA LEU A 291 2.85 6.40 -4.31
C LEU A 291 2.65 5.21 -3.36
N ASN A 292 2.71 5.45 -2.05
CA ASN A 292 2.55 4.42 -1.03
C ASN A 292 1.16 3.78 -1.07
N THR A 293 0.13 4.59 -1.20
CA THR A 293 -1.25 4.11 -1.31
C THR A 293 -1.44 3.27 -2.57
N GLY A 294 -0.93 3.74 -3.72
CA GLY A 294 -1.02 3.00 -4.99
C GLY A 294 -0.30 1.66 -4.97
N LEU A 295 0.92 1.58 -4.45
CA LEU A 295 1.65 0.30 -4.30
C LEU A 295 0.87 -0.69 -3.43
N GLN A 296 0.29 -0.20 -2.34
CA GLN A 296 -0.54 -1.03 -1.46
C GLN A 296 -1.87 -1.44 -2.08
N ASP A 297 -2.46 -0.64 -2.97
CA ASP A 297 -3.64 -1.02 -3.74
C ASP A 297 -3.33 -2.20 -4.66
N ALA A 298 -2.25 -2.10 -5.43
CA ALA A 298 -1.80 -3.16 -6.33
C ALA A 298 -1.53 -4.47 -5.55
N HIS A 299 -0.80 -4.37 -4.44
CA HIS A 299 -0.52 -5.51 -3.56
C HIS A 299 -1.79 -6.12 -2.95
N ASN A 300 -2.79 -5.31 -2.59
CA ASN A 300 -4.07 -5.81 -2.07
C ASN A 300 -4.92 -6.51 -3.15
N LEU A 301 -4.90 -6.02 -4.39
CA LEU A 301 -5.68 -6.56 -5.50
C LEU A 301 -5.08 -7.87 -6.05
N ALA A 302 -3.76 -7.90 -6.25
CA ALA A 302 -3.11 -8.93 -7.05
C ALA A 302 -3.32 -10.35 -6.51
N TRP A 303 -3.14 -10.57 -5.20
CA TRP A 303 -3.34 -11.90 -4.61
C TRP A 303 -4.79 -12.37 -4.69
N LYS A 304 -5.76 -11.44 -4.55
CA LYS A 304 -7.19 -11.73 -4.66
C LYS A 304 -7.54 -12.16 -6.07
N LEU A 305 -7.08 -11.37 -7.05
CA LEU A 305 -7.32 -11.63 -8.47
C LEU A 305 -6.66 -12.96 -8.88
N ALA A 306 -5.42 -13.19 -8.49
CA ALA A 306 -4.74 -14.45 -8.76
C ALA A 306 -5.47 -15.65 -8.16
N GLY A 307 -5.92 -15.55 -6.90
CA GLY A 307 -6.64 -16.64 -6.26
C GLY A 307 -8.01 -16.92 -6.88
N VAL A 308 -8.70 -15.91 -7.42
CA VAL A 308 -9.93 -16.10 -8.21
C VAL A 308 -9.64 -16.76 -9.55
N ILE A 309 -8.63 -16.26 -10.28
CA ILE A 309 -8.18 -16.81 -11.56
C ILE A 309 -7.80 -18.28 -11.44
N GLN A 310 -7.17 -18.66 -10.34
CA GLN A 310 -6.75 -20.04 -10.06
C GLN A 310 -7.88 -20.92 -9.48
N GLY A 311 -9.09 -20.39 -9.35
CA GLY A 311 -10.24 -21.12 -8.80
C GLY A 311 -10.11 -21.45 -7.31
N ARG A 312 -9.22 -20.77 -6.57
CA ARG A 312 -9.06 -20.95 -5.11
C ARG A 312 -10.13 -20.17 -4.36
N PHE A 313 -10.42 -18.95 -4.80
CA PHE A 313 -11.39 -18.05 -4.16
C PHE A 313 -12.56 -17.71 -5.10
N GLY A 314 -13.72 -17.43 -4.50
CA GLY A 314 -14.87 -16.94 -5.25
C GLY A 314 -14.70 -15.48 -5.70
N THR A 315 -15.36 -15.10 -6.79
CA THR A 315 -15.39 -13.71 -7.29
C THR A 315 -15.89 -12.66 -6.27
N PRO A 316 -16.71 -12.97 -5.24
CA PRO A 316 -17.06 -12.01 -4.20
C PRO A 316 -15.86 -11.50 -3.37
N LEU A 317 -14.75 -12.26 -3.34
CA LEU A 317 -13.52 -11.78 -2.70
C LEU A 317 -13.00 -10.49 -3.36
N LEU A 318 -13.20 -10.32 -4.66
CA LEU A 318 -12.75 -9.13 -5.39
C LEU A 318 -13.54 -7.87 -5.00
N ASP A 319 -14.77 -8.01 -4.48
CA ASP A 319 -15.53 -6.86 -3.94
C ASP A 319 -14.95 -6.32 -2.64
N THR A 320 -14.06 -7.08 -1.98
CA THR A 320 -13.33 -6.58 -0.83
C THR A 320 -12.27 -5.55 -1.23
N TYR A 321 -11.75 -5.57 -2.47
CA TYR A 321 -10.75 -4.62 -2.94
C TYR A 321 -11.25 -3.18 -2.83
N GLU A 322 -12.41 -2.89 -3.44
CA GLU A 322 -13.00 -1.56 -3.38
C GLU A 322 -13.31 -1.16 -1.94
N ARG A 323 -14.00 -2.02 -1.17
CA ARG A 323 -14.39 -1.69 0.22
C ARG A 323 -13.19 -1.35 1.10
N GLU A 324 -12.09 -2.08 0.95
CA GLU A 324 -10.88 -1.89 1.74
C GLU A 324 -10.09 -0.67 1.28
N ARG A 325 -9.81 -0.57 -0.02
CA ARG A 325 -8.89 0.44 -0.56
C ARG A 325 -9.55 1.80 -0.74
N HIS A 326 -10.85 1.85 -1.00
CA HIS A 326 -11.61 3.09 -1.02
C HIS A 326 -11.65 3.75 0.37
N ALA A 327 -11.82 2.94 1.43
CA ALA A 327 -11.77 3.44 2.81
C ALA A 327 -10.41 4.06 3.16
N VAL A 328 -9.31 3.41 2.73
CA VAL A 328 -7.95 3.94 2.91
C VAL A 328 -7.75 5.22 2.10
N ALA A 329 -8.13 5.24 0.81
CA ALA A 329 -8.00 6.41 -0.05
C ALA A 329 -8.74 7.62 0.53
N ARG A 330 -9.99 7.43 1.02
CA ARG A 330 -10.76 8.49 1.69
C ARG A 330 -10.05 9.05 2.93
N GLN A 331 -9.45 8.18 3.74
CA GLN A 331 -8.71 8.60 4.92
C GLN A 331 -7.46 9.42 4.52
N VAL A 332 -6.67 8.94 3.56
CA VAL A 332 -5.47 9.63 3.08
C VAL A 332 -5.82 11.01 2.50
N VAL A 333 -6.88 11.11 1.70
CA VAL A 333 -7.33 12.39 1.14
C VAL A 333 -7.71 13.38 2.24
N ARG A 334 -8.43 12.92 3.27
CA ARG A 334 -8.79 13.76 4.43
C ARG A 334 -7.55 14.23 5.22
N ASP A 335 -6.65 13.31 5.54
CA ASP A 335 -5.46 13.60 6.36
C ASP A 335 -4.52 14.57 5.63
N THR A 336 -4.31 14.37 4.32
CA THR A 336 -3.46 15.24 3.49
C THR A 336 -4.08 16.62 3.25
N ASP A 337 -5.41 16.75 3.14
CA ASP A 337 -6.10 18.05 3.06
C ASP A 337 -5.91 18.87 4.34
N ILE A 338 -6.06 18.25 5.52
CA ILE A 338 -5.83 18.92 6.81
C ILE A 338 -4.38 19.43 6.89
N GLN A 339 -3.41 18.61 6.51
CA GLN A 339 -2.00 18.98 6.53
C GLN A 339 -1.70 20.14 5.56
N THR A 340 -2.26 20.07 4.35
CA THR A 340 -2.06 21.10 3.30
C THR A 340 -2.66 22.44 3.73
N ARG A 341 -3.88 22.42 4.29
CA ARG A 341 -4.52 23.64 4.82
C ARG A 341 -3.71 24.28 5.93
N ALA A 342 -3.09 23.48 6.81
CA ALA A 342 -2.23 23.98 7.88
C ALA A 342 -0.93 24.63 7.35
N TRP A 343 -0.38 24.12 6.25
CA TRP A 343 0.80 24.72 5.58
C TRP A 343 0.48 26.06 4.94
N LEU A 344 -0.70 26.19 4.35
CA LEU A 344 -1.12 27.35 3.55
C LEU A 344 -1.79 28.46 4.37
N VAL A 345 -1.73 28.40 5.72
CA VAL A 345 -2.28 29.45 6.58
C VAL A 345 -1.45 30.74 6.43
N SER A 346 -2.08 31.82 5.96
CA SER A 346 -1.46 33.14 5.80
C SER A 346 -1.87 34.18 6.85
N VAL A 347 -2.98 33.96 7.58
CA VAL A 347 -3.52 34.94 8.54
C VAL A 347 -2.69 34.95 9.84
N PRO A 348 -2.16 36.10 10.32
CA PRO A 348 -1.18 36.15 11.41
C PRO A 348 -1.61 35.48 12.72
N TRP A 349 -2.84 35.67 13.19
CA TRP A 349 -3.31 35.03 14.43
C TRP A 349 -3.50 33.51 14.25
N LYS A 350 -3.90 33.06 13.05
CA LYS A 350 -4.01 31.63 12.74
C LYS A 350 -2.64 30.97 12.66
N ILE A 351 -1.62 31.67 12.15
CA ILE A 351 -0.22 31.24 12.19
C ILE A 351 0.23 31.06 13.65
N ARG A 352 -0.01 32.06 14.52
CA ARG A 352 0.33 31.96 15.96
C ARG A 352 -0.36 30.77 16.63
N ALA A 353 -1.64 30.54 16.33
CA ALA A 353 -2.40 29.41 16.86
C ALA A 353 -1.84 28.07 16.38
N ARG A 354 -1.59 27.92 15.07
CA ARG A 354 -0.93 26.73 14.48
C ARG A 354 0.41 26.46 15.15
N ASP A 355 1.25 27.47 15.29
CA ASP A 355 2.58 27.32 15.86
C ASP A 355 2.53 26.97 17.36
N ALA A 356 1.57 27.51 18.10
CA ALA A 356 1.33 27.12 19.49
C ALA A 356 0.86 25.65 19.59
N LEU A 357 -0.05 25.22 18.71
CA LEU A 357 -0.52 23.83 18.64
C LEU A 357 0.63 22.86 18.29
N LEU A 358 1.45 23.20 17.30
CA LEU A 358 2.61 22.40 16.90
C LEU A 358 3.64 22.27 18.05
N ARG A 359 4.00 23.38 18.71
CA ARG A 359 4.89 23.37 19.88
C ARG A 359 4.32 22.55 21.04
N GLY A 360 3.02 22.69 21.30
CA GLY A 360 2.34 21.91 22.34
C GLY A 360 2.32 20.42 22.01
N ALA A 361 2.01 20.07 20.77
CA ALA A 361 1.99 18.68 20.29
C ALA A 361 3.39 18.03 20.30
N ASP A 362 4.44 18.80 20.04
CA ASP A 362 5.83 18.36 20.16
C ASP A 362 6.20 18.07 21.64
N ARG A 363 6.01 19.05 22.52
CA ARG A 363 6.31 18.93 23.96
C ARG A 363 5.56 17.80 24.66
N THR A 364 4.32 17.55 24.26
CA THR A 364 3.47 16.49 24.82
C THR A 364 3.69 15.12 24.17
N GLY A 365 4.55 15.04 23.14
CA GLY A 365 4.78 13.82 22.36
C GLY A 365 3.59 13.40 21.49
N MET A 366 2.58 14.24 21.34
CA MET A 366 1.41 13.97 20.50
C MET A 366 1.79 13.88 19.01
N LEU A 367 2.78 14.65 18.55
CA LEU A 367 3.31 14.52 17.18
C LEU A 367 3.88 13.12 16.92
N ARG A 368 4.66 12.58 17.87
CA ARG A 368 5.21 11.21 17.77
C ARG A 368 4.12 10.15 17.69
N LYS A 369 2.94 10.39 18.28
CA LYS A 369 1.78 9.47 18.17
C LYS A 369 1.18 9.45 16.76
N TYR A 370 1.51 10.42 15.90
CA TYR A 370 1.06 10.49 14.50
C TYR A 370 2.01 9.76 13.53
N ALA A 371 3.29 9.58 13.87
CA ALA A 371 4.25 8.86 13.03
C ALA A 371 3.76 7.46 12.57
N PRO A 372 3.15 6.61 13.44
CA PRO A 372 2.60 5.33 13.00
C PRO A 372 1.43 5.44 12.00
N VAL A 373 0.71 6.56 11.97
CA VAL A 373 -0.35 6.81 10.96
C VAL A 373 0.30 7.04 9.60
N MET A 374 1.28 7.94 9.53
CA MET A 374 2.02 8.25 8.29
C MET A 374 2.77 7.02 7.77
N ALA A 375 3.32 6.22 8.68
CA ALA A 375 4.03 4.98 8.36
C ALA A 375 3.12 3.85 7.83
N GLY A 376 1.79 4.07 7.78
CA GLY A 376 0.81 3.06 7.36
C GLY A 376 0.57 1.95 8.38
N ARG A 377 1.13 2.06 9.59
CA ARG A 377 1.02 1.06 10.67
C ARG A 377 -0.37 1.00 11.30
N ARG A 378 -1.16 2.08 11.16
CA ARG A 378 -2.54 2.16 11.68
C ARG A 378 -3.60 2.04 10.60
N VAL A 379 -3.24 1.59 9.40
CA VAL A 379 -4.22 1.25 8.37
C VAL A 379 -5.00 0.03 8.84
N THR A 380 -6.32 0.19 8.93
CA THR A 380 -7.24 -0.87 9.32
C THR A 380 -8.30 -1.03 8.25
N TYR A 381 -8.47 -2.25 7.75
CA TYR A 381 -9.56 -2.58 6.86
C TYR A 381 -10.88 -2.75 7.63
N PRO A 382 -12.01 -2.32 7.04
CA PRO A 382 -13.31 -2.68 7.60
C PRO A 382 -13.43 -4.21 7.66
N ALA A 383 -14.10 -4.74 8.68
CA ALA A 383 -14.36 -6.17 8.75
C ALA A 383 -15.27 -6.56 7.57
N VAL A 384 -14.74 -7.34 6.63
CA VAL A 384 -15.45 -7.71 5.39
C VAL A 384 -16.10 -9.10 5.48
N LEU A 385 -15.87 -9.83 6.58
CA LEU A 385 -16.51 -11.11 6.85
C LEU A 385 -17.96 -10.92 7.33
N PRO A 386 -18.88 -11.86 7.02
CA PRO A 386 -20.27 -11.77 7.44
C PRO A 386 -20.40 -11.65 8.97
N PRO A 387 -21.35 -10.85 9.50
CA PRO A 387 -21.52 -10.66 10.95
C PRO A 387 -21.79 -11.96 11.73
N SER A 388 -22.36 -12.97 11.08
CA SER A 388 -22.64 -14.30 11.65
C SER A 388 -21.39 -15.10 11.98
N VAL A 389 -20.23 -14.71 11.45
CA VAL A 389 -18.94 -15.40 11.61
C VAL A 389 -17.96 -14.58 12.45
N LEU A 390 -18.35 -13.39 12.90
CA LEU A 390 -17.57 -12.61 13.86
C LEU A 390 -17.65 -13.30 15.23
N PRO A 391 -16.54 -13.36 16.00
CA PRO A 391 -16.54 -14.01 17.30
C PRO A 391 -17.63 -13.39 18.20
N SER A 392 -18.22 -14.23 19.06
CA SER A 392 -19.33 -13.83 19.93
C SER A 392 -19.07 -12.47 20.59
N ARG A 393 -20.09 -11.59 20.54
CA ARG A 393 -20.05 -10.17 20.99
C ARG A 393 -19.61 -9.99 22.44
N THR A 394 -19.45 -11.07 23.20
CA THR A 394 -19.06 -11.10 24.61
C THR A 394 -17.58 -10.81 24.87
N LEU A 395 -16.68 -10.87 23.87
CA LEU A 395 -15.23 -10.71 24.12
C LEU A 395 -14.57 -9.49 23.47
N SER A 396 -15.23 -8.77 22.55
CA SER A 396 -14.66 -7.55 21.95
C SER A 396 -14.76 -6.30 22.84
N ARG A 397 -15.44 -6.39 23.99
CA ARG A 397 -15.66 -5.26 24.91
C ARG A 397 -14.44 -4.92 25.77
N ARG A 398 -13.40 -5.77 25.84
CA ARG A 398 -12.19 -5.49 26.61
C ARG A 398 -11.00 -5.27 25.68
N ARG A 399 -10.67 -3.98 25.52
CA ARG A 399 -9.51 -3.39 24.80
C ARG A 399 -9.61 -3.41 23.27
N ARG A 400 -9.78 -2.22 22.68
CA ARG A 400 -9.25 -1.87 21.34
C ARG A 400 -7.73 -2.12 21.36
N THR A 401 -7.28 -3.34 21.14
CA THR A 401 -5.86 -3.67 21.06
C THR A 401 -5.32 -3.33 19.67
N ARG A 402 -4.01 -3.11 19.57
CA ARG A 402 -3.25 -2.80 18.35
C ARG A 402 -3.20 -3.98 17.33
N SER A 403 -4.01 -5.02 17.49
CA SER A 403 -3.98 -6.28 16.72
C SER A 403 -5.39 -6.87 16.55
N GLY A 404 -6.29 -6.08 15.96
CA GLY A 404 -7.67 -6.49 15.67
C GLY A 404 -7.84 -7.00 14.25
N ILE A 405 -9.01 -7.55 13.93
CA ILE A 405 -9.39 -7.86 12.55
C ILE A 405 -9.21 -6.59 11.69
N GLY A 406 -8.61 -6.76 10.52
CA GLY A 406 -8.33 -5.69 9.56
C GLY A 406 -7.05 -4.91 9.83
N THR A 407 -6.32 -5.13 10.92
CA THR A 407 -5.00 -4.50 11.15
C THR A 407 -3.87 -5.33 10.52
N VAL A 408 -2.72 -4.71 10.28
CA VAL A 408 -1.50 -5.41 9.83
C VAL A 408 -1.01 -6.34 10.93
N PHE A 409 -0.67 -7.58 10.58
CA PHE A 409 -0.02 -8.50 11.50
C PHE A 409 1.42 -8.03 11.77
N PRO A 410 1.84 -7.86 13.04
CA PRO A 410 3.14 -7.26 13.38
C PRO A 410 4.30 -8.25 13.23
N ASP A 411 4.45 -8.82 12.03
CA ASP A 411 5.48 -9.82 11.68
C ASP A 411 6.89 -9.29 11.91
N HIS A 412 7.12 -7.98 11.71
CA HIS A 412 8.42 -7.34 11.93
C HIS A 412 8.90 -7.41 13.38
N LEU A 413 7.98 -7.49 14.37
CA LEU A 413 8.31 -7.63 15.79
C LEU A 413 8.77 -9.04 16.15
N LEU A 414 8.60 -10.02 15.26
CA LEU A 414 9.05 -11.39 15.49
C LEU A 414 10.53 -11.54 15.10
N PRO A 415 11.30 -12.38 15.83
CA PRO A 415 12.63 -12.82 15.40
C PRO A 415 12.59 -13.38 13.99
N ALA A 416 13.65 -13.20 13.20
CA ALA A 416 13.69 -13.59 11.79
C ALA A 416 13.31 -15.07 11.55
N SER A 417 13.69 -15.97 12.46
CA SER A 417 13.37 -17.40 12.41
C SER A 417 11.88 -17.72 12.64
N LEU A 418 11.13 -16.78 13.19
CA LEU A 418 9.70 -16.90 13.53
C LEU A 418 8.81 -16.03 12.64
N ARG A 419 9.37 -15.29 11.68
CA ARG A 419 8.59 -14.50 10.73
C ARG A 419 7.85 -15.42 9.76
N ILE A 420 6.71 -14.93 9.27
CA ILE A 420 5.96 -15.62 8.22
C ILE A 420 6.90 -15.83 7.01
N PRO A 421 7.12 -17.08 6.56
CA PRO A 421 7.96 -17.34 5.40
C PRO A 421 7.41 -16.61 4.17
N ARG A 422 8.28 -15.84 3.52
CA ARG A 422 7.96 -15.12 2.29
C ARG A 422 8.82 -15.70 1.18
N PRO A 423 8.37 -16.77 0.50
CA PRO A 423 9.16 -17.36 -0.57
C PRO A 423 9.42 -16.29 -1.65
N GLN A 424 10.67 -16.22 -2.06
CA GLN A 424 11.16 -15.25 -3.04
C GLN A 424 11.50 -15.97 -4.35
N GLY A 425 11.25 -15.29 -5.47
CA GLY A 425 11.57 -15.80 -6.81
C GLY A 425 10.37 -16.31 -7.61
N PRO A 426 10.59 -16.64 -8.89
CA PRO A 426 9.54 -17.06 -9.83
C PRO A 426 8.92 -18.43 -9.49
N ASP A 427 9.63 -19.29 -8.77
CA ASP A 427 9.14 -20.61 -8.31
C ASP A 427 8.50 -20.56 -6.91
N ALA A 428 8.36 -19.35 -6.33
CA ALA A 428 7.71 -19.18 -5.04
C ALA A 428 6.24 -19.62 -5.12
N THR A 429 5.83 -20.51 -4.22
CA THR A 429 4.43 -20.93 -4.16
C THR A 429 3.52 -19.72 -3.86
N PRO A 430 2.40 -19.55 -4.59
CA PRO A 430 1.52 -18.39 -4.39
C PRO A 430 1.06 -18.35 -2.93
N GLN A 431 1.29 -17.22 -2.25
CA GLN A 431 1.14 -17.15 -0.80
C GLN A 431 -0.31 -17.43 -0.37
N PRO A 432 -0.53 -18.46 0.46
CA PRO A 432 -1.84 -18.78 1.00
C PRO A 432 -2.18 -17.87 2.18
N TYR A 433 -3.37 -18.06 2.76
CA TYR A 433 -3.58 -17.59 4.12
C TYR A 433 -2.63 -18.33 5.07
N HIS A 434 -2.20 -17.65 6.13
CA HIS A 434 -1.39 -18.22 7.19
C HIS A 434 -2.20 -18.28 8.48
N LEU A 435 -2.45 -19.48 8.97
CA LEU A 435 -2.92 -19.72 10.33
C LEU A 435 -1.71 -19.68 11.25
N VAL A 436 -1.57 -18.62 12.02
CA VAL A 436 -0.45 -18.41 12.95
C VAL A 436 -0.92 -18.70 14.36
N THR A 437 -0.43 -19.78 14.97
CA THR A 437 -0.74 -20.12 16.37
C THR A 437 0.32 -19.59 17.32
N VAL A 438 -0.12 -18.98 18.41
CA VAL A 438 0.70 -18.38 19.48
C VAL A 438 0.37 -19.02 20.83
N GLY A 439 1.36 -19.20 21.70
CA GLY A 439 1.18 -19.71 23.07
C GLY A 439 2.26 -20.72 23.50
N ARG A 440 2.40 -20.95 24.83
CA ARG A 440 3.34 -21.91 25.44
C ARG A 440 2.99 -23.37 25.11
N GLU A 441 3.88 -24.32 25.39
CA GLU A 441 3.75 -25.77 25.09
C GLU A 441 2.42 -26.41 25.50
N ALA A 442 1.75 -25.97 26.57
CA ALA A 442 0.40 -26.41 26.95
C ALA A 442 -0.69 -26.09 25.88
N SER A 443 -0.35 -25.31 24.86
CA SER A 443 -1.16 -25.03 23.67
C SER A 443 -1.06 -26.13 22.59
N GLY A 444 -0.43 -27.27 22.86
CA GLY A 444 -0.24 -28.38 21.92
C GLY A 444 -1.53 -28.78 21.20
N ALA A 445 -2.65 -28.87 21.92
CA ALA A 445 -3.96 -29.18 21.35
C ALA A 445 -4.45 -28.13 20.34
N LEU A 446 -4.18 -26.84 20.56
CA LEU A 446 -4.49 -25.77 19.60
C LEU A 446 -3.62 -25.91 18.35
N HIS A 447 -2.33 -26.17 18.55
CA HIS A 447 -1.37 -26.30 17.46
C HIS A 447 -1.73 -27.48 16.54
N GLU A 448 -2.01 -28.65 17.11
CA GLU A 448 -2.43 -29.82 16.33
C GLU A 448 -3.77 -29.61 15.60
N LYS A 449 -4.76 -28.99 16.25
CA LYS A 449 -6.03 -28.65 15.59
C LYS A 449 -5.81 -27.70 14.41
N ALA A 450 -4.97 -26.69 14.58
CA ALA A 450 -4.60 -25.76 13.52
C ALA A 450 -3.86 -26.45 12.36
N ALA A 451 -2.93 -27.37 12.67
CA ALA A 451 -2.21 -28.15 11.67
C ALA A 451 -3.16 -29.02 10.85
N ARG A 452 -4.08 -29.74 11.51
CA ARG A 452 -5.13 -30.54 10.84
C ARG A 452 -6.05 -29.67 9.97
N THR A 453 -6.41 -28.49 10.46
CA THR A 453 -7.24 -27.53 9.70
C THR A 453 -6.50 -27.07 8.44
N ALA A 454 -5.24 -26.65 8.57
CA ALA A 454 -4.43 -26.21 7.43
C ALA A 454 -4.18 -27.34 6.42
N ALA A 455 -3.90 -28.56 6.86
CA ALA A 455 -3.75 -29.70 5.97
C ALA A 455 -5.01 -29.94 5.13
N ARG A 456 -6.20 -29.80 5.75
CA ARG A 456 -7.49 -29.98 5.06
C ARG A 456 -7.82 -28.86 4.09
N TRP A 457 -7.38 -27.64 4.38
CA TRP A 457 -7.54 -26.46 3.55
C TRP A 457 -6.36 -26.20 2.61
N SER A 458 -5.39 -27.11 2.51
CA SER A 458 -4.28 -26.97 1.58
C SER A 458 -4.78 -26.99 0.13
N PRO A 459 -4.25 -26.14 -0.77
CA PRO A 459 -3.16 -25.19 -0.58
C PRO A 459 -3.62 -23.77 -0.20
N VAL A 460 -4.89 -23.56 0.20
CA VAL A 460 -5.46 -22.23 0.54
C VAL A 460 -4.99 -21.73 1.90
N LEU A 461 -4.69 -22.64 2.82
CA LEU A 461 -4.24 -22.34 4.18
C LEU A 461 -2.95 -23.08 4.49
N THR A 462 -2.00 -22.37 5.10
CA THR A 462 -0.81 -22.97 5.74
C THR A 462 -0.82 -22.66 7.22
N HIS A 463 -0.06 -23.45 7.98
CA HIS A 463 0.03 -23.30 9.42
C HIS A 463 1.45 -22.96 9.84
N ILE A 464 1.58 -21.97 10.72
CA ILE A 464 2.84 -21.52 11.29
C ILE A 464 2.76 -21.63 12.81
N ARG A 465 3.71 -22.38 13.38
CA ARG A 465 3.92 -22.45 14.82
C ARG A 465 4.82 -21.32 15.26
N LEU A 466 4.35 -20.47 16.18
CA LEU A 466 5.25 -19.59 16.92
C LEU A 466 5.53 -20.24 18.29
N THR A 467 6.67 -20.91 18.41
CA THR A 467 7.18 -21.43 19.69
C THR A 467 8.08 -20.40 20.36
N GLY A 468 7.75 -19.97 21.57
CA GLY A 468 8.58 -19.07 22.38
C GLY A 468 7.77 -18.05 23.16
N GLU A 469 8.44 -17.22 23.97
CA GLU A 469 7.81 -16.03 24.57
C GLU A 469 7.50 -15.03 23.47
N ALA A 470 6.33 -15.17 22.84
CA ALA A 470 5.74 -14.14 22.00
C ALA A 470 5.27 -12.93 22.84
N SER A 471 6.10 -12.46 23.78
CA SER A 471 5.86 -11.30 24.64
C SER A 471 5.65 -10.01 23.83
N ALA A 472 6.09 -10.00 22.57
CA ALA A 472 5.93 -8.91 21.62
C ALA A 472 4.55 -8.87 20.92
N LEU A 473 3.78 -9.98 20.94
CA LEU A 473 2.44 -9.98 20.36
C LEU A 473 1.42 -9.48 21.41
N PRO A 474 0.41 -8.68 21.04
CA PRO A 474 -0.48 -8.03 22.02
C PRO A 474 -1.38 -8.99 22.83
N ARG A 475 -1.32 -10.29 22.54
CA ARG A 475 -2.00 -11.36 23.28
C ARG A 475 -0.95 -12.27 23.90
N GLY A 476 -0.76 -12.16 25.22
CA GLY A 476 0.08 -13.07 26.00
C GLY A 476 -0.54 -14.45 26.24
N ASP A 477 -1.80 -14.67 25.81
CA ASP A 477 -2.52 -15.94 25.97
C ASP A 477 -2.50 -16.78 24.68
N ALA A 478 -2.66 -18.10 24.84
CA ALA A 478 -2.72 -19.05 23.73
C ALA A 478 -3.87 -18.76 22.76
N GLY A 479 -3.59 -18.62 21.46
CA GLY A 479 -4.58 -18.26 20.45
C GLY A 479 -4.05 -18.36 19.02
N PHE A 480 -4.83 -17.88 18.05
CA PHE A 480 -4.43 -17.88 16.65
C PHE A 480 -4.79 -16.59 15.91
N TYR A 481 -4.07 -16.32 14.83
CA TYR A 481 -4.35 -15.31 13.83
C TYR A 481 -4.49 -15.96 12.46
N LEU A 482 -5.49 -15.56 11.69
CA LEU A 482 -5.58 -15.83 10.27
C LEU A 482 -5.04 -14.61 9.54
N VAL A 483 -3.84 -14.73 8.97
CA VAL A 483 -3.14 -13.67 8.25
C VAL A 483 -3.31 -13.88 6.75
N ARG A 484 -3.68 -12.81 6.05
CA ARG A 484 -3.84 -12.78 4.58
C ARG A 484 -2.48 -12.74 3.88
N PRO A 485 -2.43 -13.07 2.57
CA PRO A 485 -1.21 -12.88 1.77
C PRO A 485 -0.67 -11.45 1.80
N ASP A 486 -1.56 -10.45 1.89
CA ASP A 486 -1.16 -9.05 2.01
C ASP A 486 -0.74 -8.62 3.43
N GLY A 487 -0.62 -9.54 4.38
CA GLY A 487 -0.14 -9.29 5.75
C GLY A 487 -1.18 -8.76 6.72
N TYR A 488 -2.45 -8.63 6.32
CA TYR A 488 -3.53 -8.17 7.20
C TYR A 488 -4.21 -9.33 7.94
N ILE A 489 -4.65 -9.09 9.16
CA ILE A 489 -5.39 -10.06 9.97
C ILE A 489 -6.83 -10.16 9.43
N ALA A 490 -7.19 -11.29 8.83
CA ALA A 490 -8.56 -11.58 8.42
C ALA A 490 -9.43 -12.03 9.61
N PHE A 491 -8.85 -12.79 10.53
CA PHE A 491 -9.56 -13.35 11.68
C PHE A 491 -8.59 -13.62 12.84
N HIS A 492 -9.10 -13.73 14.06
CA HIS A 492 -8.31 -14.19 15.21
C HIS A 492 -9.22 -14.84 16.25
N GLY A 493 -8.70 -15.74 17.07
CA GLY A 493 -9.50 -16.41 18.10
C GLY A 493 -8.67 -17.32 18.99
N HIS A 494 -9.37 -18.13 19.80
CA HIS A 494 -8.80 -19.19 20.63
C HIS A 494 -9.20 -20.57 20.10
N SER A 495 -8.79 -21.65 20.77
CA SER A 495 -9.03 -23.04 20.31
C SER A 495 -10.50 -23.35 19.99
N GLY A 496 -11.46 -22.76 20.71
CA GLY A 496 -12.89 -22.93 20.45
C GLY A 496 -13.39 -22.22 19.17
N ASP A 497 -12.70 -21.18 18.72
CA ASP A 497 -13.08 -20.40 17.54
C ASP A 497 -12.55 -21.00 16.23
N LEU A 498 -11.74 -22.08 16.29
CA LEU A 498 -11.25 -22.77 15.09
C LEU A 498 -12.40 -23.40 14.28
N VAL A 499 -13.54 -23.71 14.91
CA VAL A 499 -14.72 -24.19 14.18
C VAL A 499 -15.32 -23.07 13.33
N ALA A 500 -15.38 -21.84 13.86
CA ALA A 500 -15.85 -20.68 13.10
C ALA A 500 -14.90 -20.33 11.93
N LEU A 501 -13.60 -20.65 12.06
CA LEU A 501 -12.62 -20.48 10.98
C LEU A 501 -12.97 -21.33 9.74
N ASP A 502 -13.56 -22.52 9.90
CA ASP A 502 -13.98 -23.33 8.76
C ASP A 502 -15.08 -22.67 7.94
N ASP A 503 -16.03 -22.01 8.60
CA ASP A 503 -17.09 -21.27 7.92
C ASP A 503 -16.55 -20.00 7.25
N VAL A 504 -15.55 -19.33 7.86
CA VAL A 504 -14.82 -18.22 7.22
C VAL A 504 -14.17 -18.70 5.91
N LEU A 505 -13.41 -19.80 5.97
CA LEU A 505 -12.66 -20.31 4.81
C LEU A 505 -13.61 -20.86 3.73
N ALA A 506 -14.73 -21.47 4.12
CA ALA A 506 -15.77 -21.91 3.19
C ALA A 506 -16.45 -20.74 2.48
N GLY A 507 -16.68 -19.62 3.17
CA GLY A 507 -17.23 -18.41 2.55
C GLY A 507 -16.28 -17.73 1.55
N LEU A 508 -14.97 -17.97 1.68
CA LEU A 508 -13.94 -17.39 0.81
C LEU A 508 -13.57 -18.28 -0.38
N SER A 509 -13.67 -19.60 -0.22
CA SER A 509 -13.11 -20.59 -1.16
C SER A 509 -14.14 -21.17 -2.10
N VAL A 510 -13.74 -21.51 -3.33
CA VAL A 510 -14.64 -22.16 -4.30
C VAL A 510 -14.92 -23.62 -3.94
N ARG A 511 -13.93 -24.30 -3.34
CA ARG A 511 -14.02 -25.71 -2.94
C ARG A 511 -14.03 -25.81 -1.41
N ARG A 512 -15.06 -26.46 -0.86
CA ARG A 512 -15.13 -26.82 0.56
C ARG A 512 -14.58 -28.23 0.72
N PRO A 513 -13.54 -28.46 1.55
CA PRO A 513 -13.11 -29.81 1.87
C PRO A 513 -14.18 -30.52 2.72
N PRO A 514 -14.21 -31.87 2.75
CA PRO A 514 -15.15 -32.63 3.56
C PRO A 514 -15.04 -32.24 5.05
N ALA A 515 -16.17 -32.30 5.76
CA ALA A 515 -16.25 -31.97 7.18
C ALA A 515 -15.27 -32.84 8.01
N PRO A 516 -14.73 -32.33 9.13
CA PRO A 516 -13.94 -33.17 10.04
C PRO A 516 -14.78 -34.39 10.45
N ALA A 517 -14.18 -35.57 10.43
CA ALA A 517 -14.78 -36.74 11.05
C ALA A 517 -15.09 -36.42 12.53
N PRO A 518 -16.28 -36.77 13.05
CA PRO A 518 -16.61 -36.53 14.44
C PRO A 518 -15.55 -37.18 15.33
N ALA A 519 -14.95 -36.40 16.22
CA ALA A 519 -14.14 -36.94 17.28
C ALA A 519 -15.06 -37.80 18.18
N ASP A 520 -14.67 -39.06 18.39
CA ASP A 520 -15.31 -40.10 19.20
C ASP A 520 -16.45 -40.92 18.56
N ALA A 521 -16.06 -41.84 17.67
CA ALA A 521 -16.72 -43.15 17.52
C ALA A 521 -15.81 -44.33 17.93
N PHE A 522 -14.62 -44.07 18.46
CA PHE A 522 -13.70 -45.06 19.03
C PHE A 522 -13.60 -44.87 20.54
N GLY A 523 -14.70 -45.14 21.25
CA GLY A 523 -14.76 -44.98 22.71
C GLY A 523 -15.95 -45.66 23.40
N LYS A 524 -16.67 -46.56 22.73
CA LYS A 524 -17.68 -47.42 23.34
C LYS A 524 -17.63 -48.81 22.69
N GLY A 525 -16.69 -49.62 23.13
CA GLY A 525 -16.56 -50.97 22.64
C GLY A 525 -15.46 -51.70 23.39
N LEU A 526 -15.78 -52.09 24.63
CA LEU A 526 -15.33 -53.29 25.35
C LEU A 526 -15.50 -53.02 26.85
N GLY A 527 -16.46 -53.70 27.47
CA GLY A 527 -16.60 -53.65 28.92
C GLY A 527 -17.96 -54.03 29.50
N HIS A 528 -18.73 -54.93 28.89
CA HIS A 528 -19.77 -55.68 29.61
C HIS A 528 -19.88 -57.10 29.04
N ALA A 529 -19.20 -58.03 29.70
CA ALA A 529 -19.53 -59.44 29.69
C ALA A 529 -19.53 -59.91 31.15
N HIS A 530 -20.72 -59.90 31.75
CA HIS A 530 -21.03 -60.70 32.94
C HIS A 530 -21.82 -61.92 32.48
N THR A 531 -21.34 -63.11 32.84
CA THR A 531 -22.02 -64.40 33.12
C THR A 531 -20.97 -65.49 32.88
N ARG A 532 -20.66 -66.44 33.76
CA ARG A 532 -21.30 -66.99 34.97
C ARG A 532 -20.21 -67.53 35.90
#